data_AF-A0A522CU93-F1
#
_entry.id   AF-A0A522CU93-F1
#
_cell.length_a   1.000
_cell.length_b   1.000
_cell.length_c   1.000
_cell.angle_alpha   90.00
_cell.angle_beta   90.00
_cell.angle_gamma   90.00
#
_symmetry.space_group_name_H-M   'P 1'
#
loop_
_entity.id
_entity.type
_entity.pdbx_description
1 polymer ?
#
loop_
_entity_poly.entity_id
_entity_poly.type
_entity_poly.pdbx_seq_one_letter_code
_entity_poly.pdbx_strand_id
1 'polypeptide(L)'
;MGWGSEPLVLKFIGGQSHFCSVFRACIRKDKRSTKNGAGPMPRPHRRCLPNTTYHVYSRCIEWKTLLTEDSAKDMMIFTLRRTQRKYRFELIFYQIMDSHFHLVVRTLHGGATISRIMQYFKARYAESFNRAAKRIGPFWNERFKDTIVEEHYRSRDEVLGMLWYLAYNPVRHKKEKDPRGYRYGAVNCYLDDKFRTLVEITHHAAFTGLGRSMGERIRKFQEFEGIYFNYYDGVRARKACKNRRWVRIQYSRE
;
A
#
# COMPACT_ATOMS: atom_id res chain seq x y z
N MET A 1 5.05 -42.20 30.65
CA MET A 1 4.15 -41.76 29.56
C MET A 1 3.14 -40.81 30.21
N GLY A 2 3.22 -39.50 30.01
CA GLY A 2 2.45 -38.86 28.94
C GLY A 2 1.88 -37.53 29.44
N TRP A 3 2.76 -36.51 29.48
CA TRP A 3 2.55 -35.08 29.28
C TRP A 3 1.10 -34.53 29.38
N GLY A 4 0.81 -33.88 30.50
CA GLY A 4 -0.27 -32.90 30.59
C GLY A 4 0.13 -31.63 29.82
N SER A 5 -0.58 -31.35 28.73
CA SER A 5 -0.40 -30.12 27.95
C SER A 5 -1.07 -28.96 28.69
N GLU A 6 -0.28 -28.19 29.43
CA GLU A 6 -0.66 -26.83 29.80
C GLU A 6 -0.88 -26.01 28.52
N PRO A 7 -1.98 -25.24 28.41
CA PRO A 7 -2.12 -24.29 27.32
C PRO A 7 -1.00 -23.26 27.43
N LEU A 8 -0.25 -23.08 26.34
CA LEU A 8 0.69 -21.99 26.16
C LEU A 8 -0.03 -20.66 26.45
N VAL A 9 0.11 -20.18 27.69
CA VAL A 9 -0.16 -18.81 28.06
C VAL A 9 0.80 -17.98 27.21
N LEU A 10 0.26 -17.33 26.18
CA LEU A 10 0.92 -16.25 25.47
C LEU A 10 1.37 -15.23 26.52
N LYS A 11 2.63 -15.35 26.97
CA LYS A 11 3.31 -14.30 27.71
C LYS A 11 3.20 -13.06 26.84
N PHE A 12 2.37 -12.11 27.27
CA PHE A 12 2.31 -10.77 26.71
C PHE A 12 3.70 -10.15 26.90
N ILE A 13 4.57 -10.30 25.90
CA ILE A 13 5.84 -9.58 25.84
C ILE A 13 5.46 -8.11 25.66
N GLY A 14 5.83 -7.27 26.62
CA GLY A 14 5.46 -5.86 26.78
C GLY A 14 6.01 -4.90 25.71
N GLY A 15 5.82 -5.23 24.41
CA GLY A 15 6.24 -4.42 23.26
C GLY A 15 5.11 -4.01 22.30
N GLN A 16 3.84 -4.37 22.60
CA GLN A 16 2.71 -4.17 21.66
C GLN A 16 2.31 -2.69 21.42
N SER A 17 2.77 -1.74 22.23
CA SER A 17 2.33 -0.33 22.11
C SER A 17 2.85 0.35 20.83
N HIS A 18 4.11 0.07 20.44
CA HIS A 18 4.74 0.65 19.26
C HIS A 18 4.21 0.02 17.95
N PHE A 19 3.99 -1.29 17.92
CA PHE A 19 3.45 -1.96 16.73
C PHE A 19 1.97 -1.66 16.47
N CYS A 20 1.20 -1.32 17.50
CA CYS A 20 -0.20 -0.92 17.36
C CYS A 20 -0.35 0.51 16.77
N SER A 21 0.67 1.38 16.85
CA SER A 21 0.65 2.71 16.21
C SER A 21 0.85 2.63 14.70
N VAL A 22 1.72 1.74 14.22
CA VAL A 22 2.05 1.47 12.81
C VAL A 22 0.80 1.40 11.92
N PHE A 23 -0.14 0.54 12.29
CA PHE A 23 -1.35 0.31 11.50
C PHE A 23 -2.47 1.31 11.79
N ARG A 24 -2.48 1.95 12.98
CA ARG A 24 -3.38 3.09 13.25
C ARG A 24 -3.06 4.28 12.35
N ALA A 25 -1.77 4.52 12.07
CA ALA A 25 -1.34 5.57 11.14
C ALA A 25 -1.85 5.29 9.71
N CYS A 26 -1.87 4.03 9.28
CA CYS A 26 -2.44 3.62 7.98
C CYS A 26 -3.97 3.79 7.93
N ILE A 27 -4.69 3.36 8.97
CA ILE A 27 -6.17 3.39 9.02
C ILE A 27 -6.74 4.81 9.20
N ARG A 28 -6.03 5.72 9.89
CA ARG A 28 -6.48 7.11 10.11
C ARG A 28 -6.75 7.88 8.79
N LYS A 29 -6.12 7.50 7.68
CA LYS A 29 -6.36 8.11 6.36
C LYS A 29 -7.75 7.85 5.80
N ASP A 30 -8.35 6.70 6.10
CA ASP A 30 -9.61 6.29 5.45
C ASP A 30 -10.84 6.94 6.11
N LYS A 31 -10.68 7.51 7.31
CA LYS A 31 -11.77 8.08 8.12
C LYS A 31 -11.88 9.60 8.12
N ARG A 32 -11.01 10.34 7.41
CA ARG A 32 -11.15 11.80 7.24
C ARG A 32 -11.88 12.13 5.94
N SER A 33 -13.19 11.97 5.96
CA SER A 33 -14.09 12.56 4.98
C SER A 33 -15.49 12.70 5.59
N THR A 34 -15.60 13.44 6.68
CA THR A 34 -16.82 14.14 7.13
C THR A 34 -16.49 14.83 8.44
N LYS A 35 -16.28 16.15 8.41
CA LYS A 35 -16.68 17.11 9.46
C LYS A 35 -16.24 18.54 9.08
N ASN A 36 -17.27 19.28 8.65
CA ASN A 36 -17.67 20.63 9.04
C ASN A 36 -16.82 21.87 8.69
N GLY A 37 -17.47 22.81 8.00
CA GLY A 37 -17.64 24.16 8.56
C GLY A 37 -16.68 25.26 8.13
N ALA A 38 -16.09 25.22 6.94
CA ALA A 38 -15.36 26.36 6.38
C ALA A 38 -15.78 26.55 4.92
N GLY A 39 -15.93 27.81 4.48
CA GLY A 39 -16.22 28.18 3.09
C GLY A 39 -15.20 27.62 2.10
N PRO A 40 -15.33 27.89 0.78
CA PRO A 40 -14.50 27.28 -0.24
C PRO A 40 -13.04 27.74 -0.09
N MET A 41 -12.27 27.07 0.76
CA MET A 41 -10.85 27.29 0.87
C MET A 41 -10.17 26.65 -0.35
N PRO A 42 -9.26 27.39 -1.03
CA PRO A 42 -8.38 26.79 -2.01
C PRO A 42 -7.66 25.61 -1.37
N ARG A 43 -7.65 24.46 -2.04
CA ARG A 43 -6.91 23.30 -1.54
C ARG A 43 -5.44 23.70 -1.40
N PRO A 44 -4.79 23.48 -0.25
CA PRO A 44 -3.40 23.87 -0.05
C PRO A 44 -2.47 23.36 -1.16
N HIS A 45 -1.43 24.14 -1.46
CA HIS A 45 -0.40 23.73 -2.41
C HIS A 45 0.30 22.45 -1.92
N ARG A 46 0.52 21.50 -2.84
CA ARG A 46 1.21 20.26 -2.51
C ARG A 46 2.69 20.54 -2.25
N ARG A 47 3.18 20.07 -1.12
CA ARG A 47 4.61 20.10 -0.78
C ARG A 47 5.38 19.15 -1.68
N CYS A 48 6.17 19.72 -2.59
CA CYS A 48 6.95 18.99 -3.58
C CYS A 48 8.45 19.08 -3.23
N LEU A 49 8.86 18.31 -2.23
CA LEU A 49 10.22 18.26 -1.70
C LEU A 49 11.06 17.27 -2.51
N PRO A 50 12.34 17.56 -2.77
CA PRO A 50 13.28 16.58 -3.32
C PRO A 50 13.68 15.54 -2.26
N ASN A 51 14.26 14.42 -2.69
CA ASN A 51 14.76 13.34 -1.82
C ASN A 51 13.74 12.78 -0.81
N THR A 52 12.45 12.97 -1.09
CA THR A 52 11.35 12.68 -0.16
C THR A 52 10.47 11.58 -0.71
N THR A 53 10.03 10.67 0.17
CA THR A 53 9.16 9.55 -0.17
C THR A 53 7.70 9.90 0.02
N TYR A 54 6.90 9.63 -1.00
CA TYR A 54 5.47 9.92 -1.03
C TYR A 54 4.68 8.64 -1.16
N HIS A 55 3.73 8.42 -0.26
CA HIS A 55 2.63 7.49 -0.52
C HIS A 55 1.53 8.23 -1.27
N VAL A 56 1.34 7.91 -2.54
CA VAL A 56 0.33 8.51 -3.41
C VAL A 56 -0.75 7.53 -3.78
N TYR A 57 -1.97 8.02 -3.95
CA TYR A 57 -3.07 7.22 -4.45
C TYR A 57 -4.03 8.05 -5.29
N SER A 58 -4.74 7.38 -6.20
CA SER A 58 -5.78 8.00 -7.01
C SER A 58 -6.89 6.99 -7.28
N ARG A 59 -8.12 7.51 -7.38
CA ARG A 59 -9.33 6.73 -7.62
C ARG A 59 -9.88 7.02 -9.01
N CYS A 60 -10.44 6.00 -9.64
CA CYS A 60 -11.24 6.14 -10.85
C CYS A 60 -12.45 7.02 -10.59
N ILE A 61 -12.93 7.70 -11.63
CA ILE A 61 -14.13 8.54 -11.60
C ILE A 61 -15.31 7.78 -11.00
N GLU A 62 -16.08 8.44 -10.11
CA GLU A 62 -17.25 7.85 -9.44
C GLU A 62 -16.96 6.52 -8.72
N TRP A 63 -15.70 6.26 -8.36
CA TRP A 63 -15.28 5.02 -7.71
C TRP A 63 -15.51 3.76 -8.56
N LYS A 64 -15.73 3.93 -9.86
CA LYS A 64 -15.97 2.84 -10.81
C LYS A 64 -14.78 1.89 -10.87
N THR A 65 -15.07 0.61 -11.06
CA THR A 65 -14.07 -0.46 -11.20
C THR A 65 -13.55 -0.54 -12.64
N LEU A 66 -12.97 0.56 -13.14
CA LEU A 66 -12.46 0.66 -14.51
C LEU A 66 -11.14 -0.11 -14.74
N LEU A 67 -10.57 -0.69 -13.69
CA LEU A 67 -9.31 -1.46 -13.72
C LEU A 67 -9.55 -2.94 -13.41
N THR A 68 -10.78 -3.45 -13.56
CA THR A 68 -11.07 -4.88 -13.32
C THR A 68 -10.26 -5.78 -14.26
N GLU A 69 -10.25 -5.45 -15.55
CA GLU A 69 -9.55 -6.23 -16.56
C GLU A 69 -8.03 -6.15 -16.43
N ASP A 70 -7.38 -7.29 -16.64
CA ASP A 70 -5.92 -7.42 -16.61
C ASP A 70 -5.24 -6.52 -17.65
N SER A 71 -5.84 -6.37 -18.84
CA SER A 71 -5.35 -5.47 -19.88
C SER A 71 -5.29 -4.00 -19.43
N ALA A 72 -6.24 -3.55 -18.60
CA ALA A 72 -6.25 -2.21 -18.03
C ALA A 72 -5.11 -2.02 -17.02
N LYS A 73 -4.88 -3.04 -16.17
CA LYS A 73 -3.80 -3.01 -15.18
C LYS A 73 -2.42 -3.13 -15.85
N ASP A 74 -2.28 -3.98 -16.87
CA ASP A 74 -1.07 -4.09 -17.68
C ASP A 74 -0.73 -2.75 -18.35
N MET A 75 -1.73 -2.07 -18.94
CA MET A 75 -1.55 -0.72 -19.50
C MET A 75 -1.03 0.29 -18.45
N MET A 76 -1.47 0.14 -17.19
CA MET A 76 -0.98 0.97 -16.10
C MET A 76 0.49 0.70 -15.78
N ILE A 77 0.90 -0.57 -15.75
CA ILE A 77 2.30 -0.97 -15.57
C ILE A 77 3.18 -0.43 -16.73
N PHE A 78 2.72 -0.55 -17.98
CA PHE A 78 3.42 0.05 -19.13
C PHE A 78 3.55 1.57 -18.99
N THR A 79 2.50 2.24 -18.51
CA THR A 79 2.52 3.69 -18.29
C THR A 79 3.49 4.08 -17.15
N LEU A 80 3.58 3.28 -16.08
CA LEU A 80 4.58 3.46 -15.02
C LEU A 80 6.00 3.32 -15.58
N ARG A 81 6.29 2.29 -16.39
CA ARG A 81 7.59 2.12 -17.04
C ARG A 81 7.95 3.31 -17.92
N ARG A 82 6.98 3.80 -18.72
CA ARG A 82 7.16 5.01 -19.54
C ARG A 82 7.42 6.25 -18.69
N THR A 83 6.85 6.31 -17.48
CA THR A 83 7.08 7.40 -16.54
C THR A 83 8.50 7.34 -15.96
N GLN A 84 9.00 6.16 -15.59
CA GLN A 84 10.39 5.96 -15.13
C GLN A 84 11.42 6.32 -16.21
N ARG A 85 11.13 6.02 -17.48
CA ARG A 85 11.98 6.44 -18.61
C ARG A 85 12.01 7.95 -18.83
N LYS A 86 10.92 8.66 -18.48
CA LYS A 86 10.81 10.11 -18.69
C LYS A 86 11.37 10.92 -17.53
N TYR A 87 11.20 10.45 -16.30
CA TYR A 87 11.58 11.18 -15.10
C TYR A 87 12.45 10.34 -14.20
N ARG A 88 13.47 10.98 -13.62
CA ARG A 88 14.32 10.39 -12.60
C ARG A 88 13.60 10.43 -11.25
N PHE A 89 13.15 9.27 -10.79
CA PHE A 89 12.58 9.02 -9.46
C PHE A 89 12.70 7.53 -9.13
N GLU A 90 12.55 7.20 -7.85
CA GLU A 90 12.56 5.82 -7.36
C GLU A 90 11.11 5.36 -7.14
N LEU A 91 10.71 4.27 -7.80
CA LEU A 91 9.44 3.60 -7.50
C LEU A 91 9.71 2.55 -6.42
N ILE A 92 9.14 2.75 -5.25
CA ILE A 92 9.38 1.89 -4.08
C ILE A 92 8.36 0.76 -4.03
N PHE A 93 7.10 1.07 -4.29
CA PHE A 93 6.02 0.10 -4.21
C PHE A 93 4.88 0.51 -5.13
N TYR A 94 4.16 -0.46 -5.67
CA TYR A 94 2.88 -0.23 -6.31
C TYR A 94 1.87 -1.30 -5.89
N GLN A 95 0.60 -0.90 -5.88
CA GLN A 95 -0.55 -1.78 -5.70
C GLN A 95 -1.70 -1.23 -6.55
N ILE A 96 -2.11 -1.95 -7.59
CA ILE A 96 -3.19 -1.55 -8.47
C ILE A 96 -4.42 -2.36 -8.11
N MET A 97 -5.54 -1.70 -7.81
CA MET A 97 -6.82 -2.30 -7.48
C MET A 97 -7.84 -1.96 -8.59
N ASP A 98 -9.03 -2.54 -8.56
CA ASP A 98 -9.99 -2.37 -9.66
C ASP A 98 -10.55 -0.94 -9.79
N SER A 99 -10.57 -0.16 -8.70
CA SER A 99 -11.11 1.21 -8.69
C SER A 99 -10.08 2.30 -8.36
N HIS A 100 -8.85 1.91 -8.02
CA HIS A 100 -7.81 2.83 -7.56
C HIS A 100 -6.43 2.19 -7.61
N PHE A 101 -5.39 3.00 -7.45
CA PHE A 101 -4.03 2.50 -7.27
C PHE A 101 -3.35 3.20 -6.11
N HIS A 102 -2.33 2.56 -5.57
CA HIS A 102 -1.35 3.14 -4.65
C HIS A 102 0.05 3.03 -5.25
N LEU A 103 0.83 4.10 -5.14
CA LEU A 103 2.27 4.08 -5.41
C LEU A 103 3.01 4.63 -4.19
N VAL A 104 4.20 4.11 -3.93
CA VAL A 104 5.19 4.72 -3.04
C VAL A 104 6.34 5.18 -3.91
N VAL A 105 6.57 6.49 -3.96
CA VAL A 105 7.50 7.14 -4.90
C VAL A 105 8.45 8.02 -4.12
N ARG A 106 9.75 7.82 -4.29
CA ARG A 106 10.76 8.74 -3.78
C ARG A 106 11.25 9.65 -4.89
N THR A 107 11.05 10.94 -4.65
CA THR A 107 11.61 12.00 -5.50
C THR A 107 13.11 12.11 -5.24
N LEU A 108 13.86 12.60 -6.23
CA LEU A 108 15.32 12.74 -6.14
C LEU A 108 15.72 14.20 -6.33
N HIS A 109 16.83 14.61 -5.73
CA HIS A 109 17.46 15.90 -6.00
C HIS A 109 17.78 16.06 -7.50
N GLY A 110 17.46 17.21 -8.08
CA GLY A 110 17.56 17.44 -9.53
C GLY A 110 16.59 16.62 -10.40
N GLY A 111 15.72 15.82 -9.78
CA GLY A 111 14.67 15.05 -10.44
C GLY A 111 13.36 15.82 -10.61
N ALA A 112 12.35 15.14 -11.17
CA ALA A 112 11.02 15.73 -11.29
C ALA A 112 10.29 15.74 -9.92
N THR A 113 9.47 16.76 -9.69
CA THR A 113 8.60 16.81 -8.50
C THR A 113 7.53 15.72 -8.54
N ILE A 114 7.03 15.33 -7.36
CA ILE A 114 5.92 14.36 -7.26
C ILE A 114 4.70 14.79 -8.09
N SER A 115 4.41 16.09 -8.14
CA SER A 115 3.31 16.63 -8.97
C SER A 115 3.56 16.43 -10.47
N ARG A 116 4.78 16.65 -10.98
CA ARG A 116 5.11 16.44 -12.40
C ARG A 116 5.09 14.96 -12.78
N ILE A 117 5.63 14.10 -11.91
CA ILE A 117 5.61 12.63 -12.10
C ILE A 117 4.17 12.15 -12.23
N MET A 118 3.34 12.48 -11.24
CA MET A 118 1.95 12.01 -11.18
C MET A 118 1.05 12.66 -12.24
N GLN A 119 1.30 13.92 -12.62
CA GLN A 119 0.59 14.57 -13.72
C GLN A 119 0.80 13.79 -15.02
N TYR A 120 2.05 13.47 -15.36
CA TYR A 120 2.36 12.71 -16.56
C TYR A 120 1.79 11.28 -16.49
N PHE A 121 2.04 10.56 -15.41
CA PHE A 121 1.56 9.19 -15.23
C PHE A 121 0.04 9.10 -15.38
N LYS A 122 -0.69 9.93 -14.64
CA LYS A 122 -2.16 9.94 -14.68
C LYS A 122 -2.71 10.37 -16.04
N ALA A 123 -2.12 11.38 -16.68
CA ALA A 123 -2.58 11.86 -17.98
C ALA A 123 -2.39 10.80 -19.06
N ARG A 124 -1.19 10.20 -19.14
CA ARG A 124 -0.88 9.18 -20.16
C ARG A 124 -1.69 7.92 -19.98
N TYR A 125 -1.95 7.51 -18.74
CA TYR A 125 -2.82 6.37 -18.47
C TYR A 125 -4.26 6.66 -18.92
N ALA A 126 -4.84 7.79 -18.49
CA ALA A 126 -6.21 8.16 -18.85
C ALA A 126 -6.40 8.27 -20.36
N GLU A 127 -5.44 8.87 -21.05
CA GLU A 127 -5.43 9.00 -22.51
C GLU A 127 -5.41 7.64 -23.21
N SER A 128 -4.52 6.73 -22.77
CA SER A 128 -4.38 5.40 -23.36
C SER A 128 -5.62 4.54 -23.12
N PHE A 129 -6.15 4.57 -21.89
CA PHE A 129 -7.36 3.83 -21.53
C PHE A 129 -8.57 4.33 -22.31
N ASN A 130 -8.78 5.65 -22.36
CA ASN A 130 -9.92 6.24 -23.06
C ASN A 130 -9.90 5.92 -24.55
N ARG A 131 -8.72 5.97 -25.18
CA ARG A 131 -8.56 5.59 -26.59
C ARG A 131 -8.91 4.12 -26.82
N ALA A 132 -8.38 3.21 -25.99
CA ALA A 132 -8.63 1.78 -26.10
C ALA A 132 -10.11 1.42 -25.84
N ALA A 133 -10.73 2.06 -24.84
CA ALA A 133 -12.12 1.83 -24.46
C ALA A 133 -13.14 2.68 -25.25
N LYS A 134 -12.69 3.44 -26.28
CA LYS A 134 -13.53 4.39 -27.06
C LYS A 134 -14.38 5.31 -26.17
N ARG A 135 -13.81 5.76 -25.05
CA ARG A 135 -14.50 6.53 -24.01
C ARG A 135 -14.06 7.99 -24.04
N ILE A 136 -14.99 8.90 -23.80
CA ILE A 136 -14.72 10.32 -23.59
C ILE A 136 -14.86 10.70 -22.11
N GLY A 137 -14.27 11.83 -21.73
CA GLY A 137 -14.39 12.40 -20.39
C GLY A 137 -13.35 11.93 -19.37
N PRO A 138 -13.47 12.39 -18.11
CA PRO A 138 -12.47 12.17 -17.07
C PRO A 138 -12.33 10.68 -16.72
N PHE A 139 -11.10 10.22 -16.51
CA PHE A 139 -10.83 8.89 -15.94
C PHE A 139 -10.65 8.94 -14.42
N TRP A 140 -10.05 10.02 -13.92
CA TRP A 140 -9.75 10.20 -12.50
C TRP A 140 -10.80 11.04 -11.81
N ASN A 141 -11.18 10.65 -10.59
CA ASN A 141 -12.16 11.39 -9.80
C ASN A 141 -11.67 12.77 -9.35
N GLU A 142 -10.41 12.85 -8.94
CA GLU A 142 -9.81 14.07 -8.42
C GLU A 142 -8.28 14.10 -8.66
N ARG A 143 -7.62 15.17 -8.21
CA ARG A 143 -6.16 15.20 -8.08
C ARG A 143 -5.72 14.01 -7.21
N PHE A 144 -4.52 13.47 -7.46
CA PHE A 144 -4.01 12.41 -6.59
C PHE A 144 -3.85 12.93 -5.16
N LYS A 145 -4.01 12.04 -4.20
CA LYS A 145 -3.72 12.31 -2.78
C LYS A 145 -2.34 11.80 -2.47
N ASP A 146 -1.67 12.47 -1.55
CA ASP A 146 -0.29 12.17 -1.17
C ASP A 146 -0.08 12.34 0.32
N THR A 147 0.98 11.70 0.82
CA THR A 147 1.48 11.85 2.18
C THR A 147 2.97 11.63 2.16
N ILE A 148 3.70 12.52 2.81
CA ILE A 148 5.14 12.38 3.02
C ILE A 148 5.34 11.26 4.03
N VAL A 149 6.04 10.21 3.62
CA VAL A 149 6.23 8.99 4.41
C VAL A 149 7.05 9.30 5.65
N GLU A 150 8.09 10.11 5.51
CA GLU A 150 9.02 10.49 6.58
C GLU A 150 8.36 11.31 7.70
N GLU A 151 7.27 12.02 7.39
CA GLU A 151 6.51 12.81 8.39
C GLU A 151 5.41 12.00 9.04
N HIS A 152 4.85 11.04 8.31
CA HIS A 152 3.69 10.27 8.76
C HIS A 152 4.09 8.99 9.50
N TYR A 153 5.17 8.36 9.08
CA TYR A 153 5.72 7.13 9.67
C TYR A 153 7.00 7.46 10.41
N ARG A 154 7.00 7.28 11.72
CA ARG A 154 8.03 7.76 12.66
C ARG A 154 9.16 6.76 12.87
N SER A 155 9.00 5.54 12.40
CA SER A 155 10.01 4.49 12.54
C SER A 155 10.10 3.64 11.27
N ARG A 156 11.22 2.92 11.15
CA ARG A 156 11.43 1.92 10.11
C ARG A 156 10.27 0.92 10.05
N ASP A 157 9.88 0.41 11.22
CA ASP A 157 8.82 -0.58 11.39
C ASP A 157 7.47 -0.07 10.88
N GLU A 158 7.20 1.22 11.09
CA GLU A 158 5.99 1.86 10.58
C GLU A 158 5.94 1.91 9.05
N VAL A 159 7.08 2.17 8.40
CA VAL A 159 7.20 2.14 6.94
C VAL A 159 7.04 0.70 6.40
N LEU A 160 7.69 -0.29 7.03
CA LEU A 160 7.58 -1.68 6.61
C LEU A 160 6.16 -2.23 6.79
N GLY A 161 5.49 -1.88 7.90
CA GLY A 161 4.09 -2.19 8.12
C GLY A 161 3.17 -1.52 7.09
N MET A 162 3.48 -0.32 6.61
CA MET A 162 2.76 0.31 5.50
C MET A 162 2.89 -0.49 4.20
N LEU A 163 4.07 -1.01 3.86
CA LEU A 163 4.24 -1.86 2.67
C LEU A 163 3.40 -3.12 2.75
N TRP A 164 3.40 -3.81 3.90
CA TRP A 164 2.53 -4.96 4.14
C TRP A 164 1.05 -4.58 4.10
N TYR A 165 0.68 -3.46 4.71
CA TYR A 165 -0.69 -2.95 4.61
C TYR A 165 -1.10 -2.78 3.15
N LEU A 166 -0.25 -2.19 2.29
CA LEU A 166 -0.55 -2.06 0.86
C LEU A 166 -0.66 -3.42 0.16
N ALA A 167 0.28 -4.34 0.43
CA ALA A 167 0.30 -5.69 -0.14
C ALA A 167 -0.99 -6.47 0.16
N TYR A 168 -1.57 -6.31 1.35
CA TYR A 168 -2.81 -6.99 1.76
C TYR A 168 -4.10 -6.35 1.25
N ASN A 169 -4.05 -5.24 0.48
CA ASN A 169 -5.25 -4.68 -0.15
C ASN A 169 -6.07 -5.73 -0.93
N PRO A 170 -5.50 -6.50 -1.87
CA PRO A 170 -6.24 -7.53 -2.60
C PRO A 170 -6.92 -8.55 -1.68
N VAL A 171 -6.26 -8.98 -0.60
CA VAL A 171 -6.86 -9.90 0.37
C VAL A 171 -8.02 -9.25 1.13
N ARG A 172 -7.85 -8.01 1.60
CA ARG A 172 -8.93 -7.27 2.28
C ARG A 172 -10.15 -7.04 1.38
N HIS A 173 -9.92 -6.89 0.08
CA HIS A 173 -10.95 -6.75 -0.94
C HIS A 173 -11.42 -8.09 -1.54
N LYS A 174 -11.02 -9.23 -0.97
CA LYS A 174 -11.40 -10.59 -1.40
C LYS A 174 -11.06 -10.90 -2.86
N LYS A 175 -9.99 -10.29 -3.38
CA LYS A 175 -9.49 -10.51 -4.74
C LYS A 175 -8.44 -11.62 -4.80
N GLU A 176 -7.78 -11.89 -3.68
CA GLU A 176 -6.75 -12.90 -3.56
C GLU A 176 -6.74 -13.48 -2.14
N LYS A 177 -6.24 -14.71 -1.96
CA LYS A 177 -6.08 -15.30 -0.61
C LYS A 177 -4.77 -14.91 0.06
N ASP A 178 -3.70 -14.73 -0.73
CA ASP A 178 -2.35 -14.37 -0.29
C ASP A 178 -1.85 -13.15 -1.09
N PRO A 179 -1.34 -12.08 -0.46
CA PRO A 179 -0.79 -10.93 -1.20
C PRO A 179 0.25 -11.30 -2.26
N ARG A 180 0.99 -12.42 -2.10
CA ARG A 180 1.98 -12.93 -3.06
C ARG A 180 1.37 -13.41 -4.37
N GLY A 181 0.13 -13.88 -4.35
CA GLY A 181 -0.59 -14.33 -5.55
C GLY A 181 -1.05 -13.19 -6.45
N TYR A 182 -1.08 -11.96 -5.93
CA TYR A 182 -1.64 -10.83 -6.65
C TYR A 182 -0.63 -10.18 -7.61
N ARG A 183 -0.78 -10.46 -8.91
CA ARG A 183 0.09 -10.00 -10.01
C ARG A 183 0.33 -8.49 -10.05
N TYR A 184 -0.65 -7.67 -9.65
CA TYR A 184 -0.60 -6.21 -9.78
C TYR A 184 -0.19 -5.50 -8.47
N GLY A 185 0.66 -6.15 -7.68
CA GLY A 185 1.33 -5.59 -6.51
C GLY A 185 2.86 -5.82 -6.56
N ALA A 186 3.61 -5.01 -5.83
CA ALA A 186 5.08 -5.07 -5.79
C ALA A 186 5.65 -5.93 -4.64
N VAL A 187 4.82 -6.63 -3.87
CA VAL A 187 5.28 -7.32 -2.64
C VAL A 187 6.36 -8.37 -2.91
N ASN A 188 6.26 -9.10 -4.03
CA ASN A 188 7.24 -10.14 -4.36
C ASN A 188 8.62 -9.55 -4.66
N CYS A 189 8.73 -8.28 -5.05
CA CYS A 189 10.02 -7.59 -5.17
C CYS A 189 10.77 -7.44 -3.83
N TYR A 190 10.09 -7.68 -2.71
CA TYR A 190 10.63 -7.64 -1.35
C TYR A 190 10.77 -9.01 -0.70
N LEU A 191 10.25 -10.05 -1.35
CA LEU A 191 10.17 -11.42 -0.81
C LEU A 191 11.00 -12.43 -1.62
N ASP A 192 11.37 -12.08 -2.84
CA ASP A 192 12.15 -12.92 -3.74
C ASP A 192 13.15 -12.04 -4.52
N ASP A 193 14.44 -12.35 -4.39
CA ASP A 193 15.54 -11.62 -5.02
C ASP A 193 15.64 -11.87 -6.54
N LYS A 194 14.99 -12.94 -7.02
CA LYS A 194 14.89 -13.30 -8.43
C LYS A 194 13.61 -12.78 -9.07
N PHE A 195 12.65 -12.29 -8.29
CA PHE A 195 11.42 -11.74 -8.84
C PHE A 195 11.70 -10.52 -9.71
N ARG A 196 11.05 -10.46 -10.87
CA ARG A 196 11.19 -9.35 -11.83
C ARG A 196 9.81 -8.83 -12.20
N THR A 197 9.73 -7.51 -12.34
CA THR A 197 8.54 -6.84 -12.89
C THR A 197 8.96 -5.96 -14.05
N LEU A 198 7.98 -5.52 -14.82
CA LEU A 198 8.22 -4.65 -15.97
C LEU A 198 8.72 -3.24 -15.56
N VAL A 199 8.48 -2.85 -14.31
CA VAL A 199 8.93 -1.59 -13.72
C VAL A 199 10.09 -1.84 -12.77
N GLU A 200 11.00 -0.88 -12.66
CA GLU A 200 12.13 -0.99 -11.74
C GLU A 200 11.66 -0.62 -10.33
N ILE A 201 11.90 -1.50 -9.36
CA ILE A 201 11.59 -1.25 -7.95
C ILE A 201 12.88 -0.94 -7.20
N THR A 202 12.90 0.19 -6.50
CA THR A 202 13.99 0.58 -5.60
C THR A 202 13.56 0.29 -4.17
N HIS A 203 14.33 -0.50 -3.44
CA HIS A 203 14.04 -0.78 -2.03
C HIS A 203 14.24 0.47 -1.16
N HIS A 204 13.22 0.78 -0.35
CA HIS A 204 13.31 1.89 0.61
C HIS A 204 14.40 1.64 1.66
N ALA A 205 14.97 2.72 2.21
CA ALA A 205 15.98 2.67 3.26
C ALA A 205 15.55 1.85 4.49
N ALA A 206 14.24 1.83 4.77
CA ALA A 206 13.65 1.00 5.83
C ALA A 206 13.90 -0.50 5.61
N PHE A 207 13.77 -0.97 4.37
CA PHE A 207 14.00 -2.37 4.01
C PHE A 207 15.49 -2.68 3.89
N THR A 208 16.25 -1.82 3.20
CA THR A 208 17.70 -2.05 3.04
C THR A 208 18.43 -2.04 4.38
N GLY A 209 17.94 -1.28 5.36
CA GLY A 209 18.46 -1.23 6.73
C GLY A 209 18.18 -2.48 7.57
N LEU A 210 17.33 -3.42 7.12
CA LEU A 210 17.04 -4.64 7.89
C LEU A 210 18.23 -5.58 8.01
N GLY A 211 19.15 -5.58 7.05
CA GLY A 211 20.26 -6.52 7.01
C GLY A 211 21.30 -6.21 5.94
N ARG A 212 22.43 -6.90 6.01
CA ARG A 212 23.55 -6.72 5.08
C ARG A 212 23.32 -7.46 3.76
N SER A 213 22.64 -8.60 3.80
CA SER A 213 22.31 -9.42 2.62
C SER A 213 20.82 -9.34 2.28
N MET A 214 20.47 -9.65 1.02
CA MET A 214 19.07 -9.72 0.60
C MET A 214 18.29 -10.77 1.39
N GLY A 215 18.88 -11.96 1.62
CA GLY A 215 18.23 -13.02 2.39
C GLY A 215 17.94 -12.63 3.85
N GLU A 216 18.83 -11.86 4.49
CA GLU A 216 18.58 -11.33 5.83
C GLU A 216 17.41 -10.33 5.84
N ARG A 217 17.36 -9.45 4.83
CA ARG A 217 16.29 -8.46 4.68
C ARG A 217 14.94 -9.13 4.44
N ILE A 218 14.87 -10.12 3.56
CA ILE A 218 13.65 -10.88 3.26
C ILE A 218 13.12 -11.55 4.54
N ARG A 219 13.98 -12.29 5.25
CA ARG A 219 13.60 -12.99 6.49
C ARG A 219 13.01 -12.05 7.52
N LYS A 220 13.70 -10.94 7.79
CA LYS A 220 13.23 -9.92 8.74
C LYS A 220 11.99 -9.20 8.24
N PHE A 221 11.86 -8.97 6.94
CA PHE A 221 10.67 -8.33 6.37
C PHE A 221 9.43 -9.23 6.49
N GLN A 222 9.58 -10.54 6.35
CA GLN A 222 8.50 -11.52 6.57
C GLN A 222 7.99 -11.51 8.02
N GLU A 223 8.82 -11.19 9.03
CA GLU A 223 8.36 -11.07 10.41
C GLU A 223 7.27 -9.99 10.56
N PHE A 224 7.32 -8.91 9.76
CA PHE A 224 6.31 -7.85 9.77
C PHE A 224 4.94 -8.30 9.22
N GLU A 225 4.89 -9.38 8.44
CA GLU A 225 3.64 -10.00 7.99
C GLU A 225 2.84 -10.55 9.18
N GLY A 226 3.52 -11.29 10.06
CA GLY A 226 2.90 -11.84 11.27
C GLY A 226 2.35 -10.74 12.19
N ILE A 227 3.06 -9.60 12.26
CA ILE A 227 2.61 -8.42 12.99
C ILE A 227 1.35 -7.81 12.35
N TYR A 228 1.30 -7.73 11.02
CA TYR A 228 0.10 -7.29 10.30
C TYR A 228 -1.11 -8.17 10.64
N PHE A 229 -0.96 -9.49 10.60
CA PHE A 229 -2.04 -10.43 10.97
C PHE A 229 -2.50 -10.26 12.41
N ASN A 230 -1.56 -10.28 13.37
CA ASN A 230 -1.88 -10.11 14.79
C ASN A 230 -2.62 -8.79 15.06
N TYR A 231 -2.24 -7.72 14.38
CA TYR A 231 -2.95 -6.45 14.47
C TYR A 231 -4.33 -6.51 13.80
N TYR A 232 -4.43 -7.02 12.57
CA TYR A 232 -5.66 -7.02 11.78
C TYR A 232 -6.72 -7.94 12.42
N ASP A 233 -6.31 -9.12 12.88
CA ASP A 233 -7.15 -10.04 13.64
C ASP A 233 -7.55 -9.44 14.99
N GLY A 234 -6.62 -8.77 15.68
CA GLY A 234 -6.94 -8.02 16.90
C GLY A 234 -7.95 -6.88 16.65
N VAL A 235 -7.88 -6.17 15.53
CA VAL A 235 -8.88 -5.15 15.15
C VAL A 235 -10.21 -5.78 14.74
N ARG A 236 -10.20 -6.89 14.00
CA ARG A 236 -11.40 -7.63 13.61
C ARG A 236 -12.11 -8.18 14.85
N ALA A 237 -11.37 -8.77 15.78
CA ALA A 237 -11.86 -9.23 17.08
C ALA A 237 -12.46 -8.07 17.90
N ARG A 238 -11.78 -6.92 17.98
CA ARG A 238 -12.33 -5.72 18.66
C ARG A 238 -13.57 -5.13 17.98
N LYS A 239 -13.65 -5.15 16.65
CA LYS A 239 -14.85 -4.74 15.91
C LYS A 239 -16.01 -5.73 16.09
N ALA A 240 -15.73 -7.03 16.07
CA ALA A 240 -16.70 -8.08 16.37
C ALA A 240 -17.21 -7.99 17.81
N CYS A 241 -16.34 -7.66 18.77
CA CYS A 241 -16.72 -7.45 20.16
C CYS A 241 -17.58 -6.18 20.38
N LYS A 242 -17.44 -5.17 19.51
CA LYS A 242 -18.27 -3.95 19.53
C LYS A 242 -19.64 -4.14 18.88
N ASN A 243 -19.77 -5.05 17.92
CA ASN A 243 -21.05 -5.48 17.35
C ASN A 243 -21.48 -6.80 18.01
N ARG A 244 -21.96 -6.76 19.26
CA ARG A 244 -22.40 -7.98 19.96
C ARG A 244 -23.58 -8.64 19.24
N ARG A 245 -23.28 -9.67 18.45
CA ARG A 245 -23.97 -10.97 18.47
C ARG A 245 -22.87 -12.00 18.32
N TRP A 246 -22.67 -12.82 19.34
CA TRP A 246 -21.64 -13.85 19.38
C TRP A 246 -21.75 -14.74 18.14
N VAL A 247 -20.78 -14.66 17.24
CA VAL A 247 -20.57 -15.71 16.24
C VAL A 247 -19.37 -16.50 16.72
N ARG A 248 -19.65 -17.70 17.22
CA ARG A 248 -18.66 -18.71 17.56
C ARG A 248 -18.03 -19.15 16.23
N ILE A 249 -16.85 -18.60 15.90
CA ILE A 249 -16.08 -19.09 14.76
C ILE A 249 -15.45 -20.41 15.22
N GLN A 250 -16.07 -21.53 14.86
CA GLN A 250 -15.41 -22.83 14.94
C GLN A 250 -14.36 -22.89 13.83
N TYR A 251 -13.13 -23.16 14.21
CA TYR A 251 -12.13 -23.67 13.29
C TYR A 251 -12.45 -25.15 13.06
N SER A 252 -12.94 -25.52 11.88
CA SER A 252 -12.82 -26.90 11.41
C SER A 252 -11.39 -27.07 10.93
N ARG A 253 -10.60 -27.85 11.67
CA ARG A 253 -9.41 -28.48 11.13
C ARG A 253 -9.87 -29.76 10.46
N GLU A 254 -9.96 -29.74 9.14
CA GLU A 254 -9.78 -30.89 8.25
C GLU A 254 -9.04 -30.40 7.00
#